data_AF-B8MUQ4-F1
#
_entry.id   AF-B8MUQ4-F1
#
_cell.length_a   1.000
_cell.length_b   1.000
_cell.length_c   1.000
_cell.angle_alpha   90.00
_cell.angle_beta   90.00
_cell.angle_gamma   90.00
#
_symmetry.space_group_name_H-M   'P 1'
#
loop_
_entity.id
_entity.type
_entity.pdbx_description
1 polymer ?
#
loop_
_entity_poly.entity_id
_entity_poly.type
_entity_poly.pdbx_seq_one_letter_code
_entity_poly.pdbx_strand_id
1 'polypeptide(L)'
;MISIAFDDEAYNVPELVSPRQVFALKAKKGPSQIVPWKQEMLDIPVFRRAIKTPRGVETSKDAPLPYNQYHGWLVLLGVALGFIYTLTTYCLRRALGNAINDDPNSNAAVRNLVLDHGTGSKIFERNYLSRTIRYFTQDQFWGRSSDHESARTASQIGLLRDPDRPRKLSAEQGQQVRQDPEVRELAAVRSRLCAQIEEIFGVIEMAKGEPIYNDYQAVKASLAATIRKKERALLKQIQEEYDLNAPVLAIQQQLNAEQSDDDDNDDVKEGSPADVDSIRIAERRYIAECAVRDPSVLHDQKGYAFHVEFSVALIALCKRRDRRPVKTRCSPEPVLVKAALDSPRLSQIEPEIKRDSPLKCQGWQCVFCLASNDLPLEERQCRYKRKYTLQKHVDRCRLKYYGPDDPIPCPDDHACAGLILNGKMELKAHFANKHSCFL
;
A
#
# COMPACT_ATOMS: atom_id res chain seq x y z
N MET A 1 12.66 7.97 -8.24
CA MET A 1 13.38 8.22 -6.97
C MET A 1 13.69 9.71 -6.81
N ILE A 2 14.30 10.34 -7.82
CA ILE A 2 14.55 11.81 -7.93
C ILE A 2 13.29 12.64 -7.63
N SER A 3 12.10 12.17 -8.01
CA SER A 3 10.86 12.93 -7.84
C SER A 3 10.42 13.09 -6.38
N ILE A 4 10.64 12.10 -5.50
CA ILE A 4 10.21 12.21 -4.08
C ILE A 4 11.04 13.26 -3.35
N ALA A 5 12.27 13.53 -3.81
CA ALA A 5 13.14 14.53 -3.22
C ALA A 5 12.56 15.97 -3.29
N PHE A 6 11.58 16.23 -4.16
CA PHE A 6 10.82 17.49 -4.15
C PHE A 6 9.89 17.63 -2.95
N ASP A 7 9.38 16.51 -2.41
CA ASP A 7 8.52 16.53 -1.21
C ASP A 7 9.27 17.02 0.03
N ASP A 8 10.58 16.76 0.05
CA ASP A 8 11.55 17.17 1.08
C ASP A 8 12.29 18.47 0.74
N GLU A 9 11.98 19.11 -0.38
CA GLU A 9 12.71 20.29 -0.89
C GLU A 9 14.23 20.08 -0.94
N ALA A 10 14.68 18.89 -1.37
CA ALA A 10 16.04 18.44 -1.12
C ALA A 10 17.12 19.08 -2.01
N TYR A 11 16.73 19.76 -3.08
CA TYR A 11 17.65 20.36 -4.05
C TYR A 11 18.18 21.70 -3.58
N ASN A 12 19.47 21.96 -3.83
CA ASN A 12 20.13 23.23 -3.51
C ASN A 12 19.95 24.29 -4.61
N VAL A 13 18.82 24.23 -5.33
CA VAL A 13 18.45 25.19 -6.38
C VAL A 13 17.06 25.72 -6.04
N PRO A 14 16.94 26.95 -5.49
CA PRO A 14 15.67 27.49 -4.99
C PRO A 14 14.54 27.52 -6.04
N GLU A 15 14.88 27.75 -7.30
CA GLU A 15 13.90 27.83 -8.41
C GLU A 15 13.42 26.45 -8.89
N LEU A 16 14.08 25.38 -8.44
CA LEU A 16 13.80 24.00 -8.84
C LEU A 16 12.74 23.39 -7.93
N VAL A 17 11.48 23.74 -8.17
CA VAL A 17 10.34 23.39 -7.31
C VAL A 17 9.49 22.23 -7.84
N SER A 18 9.75 21.74 -9.05
CA SER A 18 8.96 20.65 -9.64
C SER A 18 9.77 19.68 -10.50
N PRO A 19 9.34 18.40 -10.59
CA PRO A 19 9.90 17.44 -11.53
C PRO A 19 9.86 17.95 -12.98
N ARG A 20 8.78 18.65 -13.36
CA ARG A 20 8.61 19.26 -14.69
C ARG A 20 9.81 20.11 -15.09
N GLN A 21 10.34 20.91 -14.16
CA GLN A 21 11.49 21.77 -14.43
C GLN A 21 12.77 20.96 -14.61
N VAL A 22 13.08 20.01 -13.70
CA VAL A 22 14.27 19.14 -13.83
C VAL A 22 14.29 18.44 -15.17
N PHE A 23 13.17 17.83 -15.53
CA PHE A 23 13.06 17.08 -16.75
C PHE A 23 13.09 17.99 -18.00
N ALA A 24 12.79 19.28 -17.88
CA ALA A 24 12.85 20.26 -18.99
C ALA A 24 14.22 20.93 -19.13
N LEU A 25 15.14 20.70 -18.19
CA LEU A 25 16.51 21.23 -18.27
C LEU A 25 17.19 20.69 -19.54
N LYS A 26 17.79 21.60 -20.31
CA LYS A 26 18.57 21.26 -21.49
C LYS A 26 20.02 21.11 -21.09
N ALA A 27 20.65 20.03 -21.55
CA ALA A 27 22.09 19.89 -21.47
C ALA A 27 22.75 21.06 -22.20
N LYS A 28 23.57 21.84 -21.49
CA LYS A 28 24.38 22.89 -22.11
C LYS A 28 25.64 22.25 -22.72
N LYS A 29 26.17 22.84 -23.78
CA LYS A 29 27.53 22.51 -24.26
C LYS A 29 28.51 22.90 -23.16
N GLY A 30 29.07 21.90 -22.47
CA GLY A 30 29.91 22.10 -21.28
C GLY A 30 30.04 20.82 -20.46
N PRO A 31 30.73 20.86 -19.31
CA PRO A 31 30.83 19.72 -18.41
C PRO A 31 29.45 19.28 -17.93
N SER A 32 29.32 17.99 -17.58
CA SER A 32 28.10 17.46 -16.97
C SER A 32 27.80 18.21 -15.67
N GLN A 33 26.53 18.59 -15.50
CA GLN A 33 26.06 19.30 -14.33
C GLN A 33 25.32 18.31 -13.43
N ILE A 34 25.81 18.13 -12.22
CA ILE A 34 25.11 17.36 -11.19
C ILE A 34 24.03 18.27 -10.61
N VAL A 35 22.81 17.76 -10.46
CA VAL A 35 21.75 18.48 -9.74
C VAL A 35 22.14 18.51 -8.26
N PRO A 36 22.47 19.69 -7.69
CA PRO A 36 23.05 19.75 -6.36
C PRO A 36 21.99 19.49 -5.29
N TRP A 37 22.36 18.69 -4.29
CA TRP A 37 21.55 18.44 -3.11
C TRP A 37 21.94 19.40 -1.99
N LYS A 38 20.99 19.74 -1.12
CA LYS A 38 21.28 20.46 0.13
C LYS A 38 22.15 19.58 1.02
N GLN A 39 23.12 20.17 1.72
CA GLN A 39 24.09 19.41 2.51
C GLN A 39 23.42 18.61 3.62
N GLU A 40 22.42 19.21 4.26
CA GLU A 40 21.60 18.60 5.32
C GLU A 40 20.73 17.42 4.85
N MET A 41 20.57 17.23 3.54
CA MET A 41 19.75 16.14 2.97
C MET A 41 20.56 14.90 2.61
N LEU A 42 21.89 14.98 2.59
CA LEU A 42 22.75 13.86 2.14
C LEU A 42 22.66 12.62 3.04
N ASP A 43 22.43 12.83 4.34
CA ASP A 43 22.29 11.75 5.33
C ASP A 43 20.82 11.35 5.59
N ILE A 44 19.87 11.97 4.90
CA ILE A 44 18.44 11.68 5.08
C ILE A 44 18.02 10.53 4.16
N PRO A 45 17.51 9.41 4.69
CA PRO A 45 17.05 8.31 3.85
C PRO A 45 15.86 8.72 2.97
N VAL A 46 15.86 8.31 1.70
CA VAL A 46 14.72 8.59 0.79
C VAL A 46 13.45 7.86 1.26
N PHE A 47 13.57 6.58 1.61
CA PHE A 47 12.45 5.80 2.16
C PHE A 47 12.54 5.75 3.67
N ARG A 48 11.55 6.36 4.33
CA ARG A 48 11.51 6.52 5.79
C ARG A 48 10.31 5.83 6.41
N ARG A 49 10.42 5.54 7.70
CA ARG A 49 9.37 4.84 8.47
C ARG A 49 8.16 5.73 8.67
N ALA A 50 6.97 5.13 8.66
CA ALA A 50 5.79 5.78 9.20
C ALA A 50 5.84 5.79 10.74
N ILE A 51 5.75 6.97 11.33
CA ILE A 51 5.71 7.20 12.79
C ILE A 51 4.33 7.71 13.20
N LYS A 52 3.93 7.39 14.43
CA LYS A 52 2.68 7.89 15.01
C LYS A 52 2.98 9.16 15.80
N THR A 53 2.29 10.23 15.44
CA THR A 53 2.34 11.55 16.06
C THR A 53 0.97 11.92 16.62
N PRO A 54 0.88 12.98 17.44
CA PRO A 54 -0.42 13.51 17.87
C PRO A 54 -1.32 13.98 16.72
N ARG A 55 -0.71 14.45 15.62
CA ARG A 55 -1.40 14.88 14.39
C ARG A 55 -1.75 13.72 13.45
N GLY A 56 -1.29 12.49 13.73
CA GLY A 56 -1.72 11.26 13.08
C GLY A 56 -0.56 10.33 12.75
N VAL A 57 -0.53 9.76 11.55
CA VAL A 57 0.64 9.01 11.06
C VAL A 57 1.38 9.93 10.09
N GLU A 58 2.69 10.01 10.22
CA GLU A 58 3.57 10.86 9.41
C GLU A 58 4.82 10.07 9.01
N THR A 59 5.50 10.51 7.95
CA THR A 59 6.82 9.98 7.58
C THR A 59 7.86 10.50 8.58
N SER A 60 8.73 9.63 9.08
CA SER A 60 9.84 10.01 9.95
C SER A 60 10.77 10.98 9.23
N LYS A 61 11.40 11.89 9.98
CA LYS A 61 12.35 12.86 9.42
C LYS A 61 13.63 12.18 8.91
N ASP A 62 14.09 11.15 9.62
CA ASP A 62 15.43 10.56 9.48
C ASP A 62 15.45 9.02 9.59
N ALA A 63 14.43 8.38 10.17
CA ALA A 63 14.48 6.94 10.41
C ALA A 63 14.26 6.13 9.11
N PRO A 64 15.24 5.34 8.66
CA PRO A 64 15.16 4.60 7.40
C PRO A 64 14.11 3.49 7.46
N LEU A 65 13.45 3.23 6.33
CA LEU A 65 12.54 2.10 6.16
C LEU A 65 13.32 0.77 6.32
N PRO A 66 12.95 -0.08 7.30
CA PRO A 66 13.62 -1.35 7.50
C PRO A 66 13.42 -2.31 6.31
N TYR A 67 14.47 -3.05 5.96
CA TYR A 67 14.42 -4.02 4.87
C TYR A 67 13.29 -5.06 5.05
N ASN A 68 13.12 -5.59 6.26
CA ASN A 68 12.08 -6.58 6.56
C ASN A 68 10.66 -6.03 6.34
N GLN A 69 10.45 -4.73 6.60
CA GLN A 69 9.18 -4.06 6.36
C GLN A 69 8.89 -3.96 4.86
N TYR A 70 9.88 -3.53 4.08
CA TYR A 70 9.78 -3.46 2.61
C TYR A 70 9.59 -4.83 1.97
N HIS A 71 10.39 -5.82 2.39
CA HIS A 71 10.29 -7.20 1.95
C HIS A 71 8.89 -7.77 2.22
N GLY A 72 8.35 -7.56 3.43
CA GLY A 72 7.00 -7.97 3.78
C GLY A 72 5.93 -7.36 2.86
N TRP A 73 6.08 -6.10 2.45
CA TRP A 73 5.18 -5.46 1.48
C TRP A 73 5.28 -6.08 0.09
N LEU A 74 6.48 -6.41 -0.38
CA LEU A 74 6.66 -7.09 -1.67
C LEU A 74 6.04 -8.49 -1.69
N VAL A 75 6.21 -9.26 -0.62
CA VAL A 75 5.58 -10.58 -0.49
C VAL A 75 4.06 -10.45 -0.56
N LEU A 76 3.49 -9.51 0.19
CA LEU A 76 2.03 -9.25 0.16
C LEU A 76 1.55 -8.77 -1.20
N LEU A 77 2.34 -7.96 -1.90
CA LEU A 77 2.05 -7.54 -3.26
C LEU A 77 2.03 -8.73 -4.22
N GLY A 78 3.01 -9.62 -4.14
CA GLY A 78 3.06 -10.85 -4.94
C GLY A 78 1.81 -11.70 -4.77
N VAL A 79 1.40 -11.95 -3.52
CA VAL A 79 0.17 -12.69 -3.20
C VAL A 79 -1.06 -11.95 -3.75
N ALA A 80 -1.15 -10.63 -3.54
CA ALA A 80 -2.30 -9.84 -3.99
C ALA A 80 -2.45 -9.83 -5.52
N LEU A 81 -1.34 -9.90 -6.25
CA LEU A 81 -1.30 -9.97 -7.70
C LEU A 81 -1.58 -11.39 -8.24
N GLY A 82 -1.48 -12.43 -7.40
CA GLY A 82 -1.68 -13.82 -7.81
C GLY A 82 -0.43 -14.50 -8.34
N PHE A 83 0.76 -14.06 -7.93
CA PHE A 83 2.00 -14.75 -8.31
C PHE A 83 2.08 -16.14 -7.65
N ILE A 84 2.42 -17.15 -8.46
CA ILE A 84 2.65 -18.53 -8.02
C ILE A 84 3.87 -18.60 -7.09
N TYR A 85 4.92 -17.84 -7.40
CA TYR A 85 6.12 -17.73 -6.56
C TYR A 85 6.11 -16.48 -5.69
N THR A 86 6.79 -16.57 -4.54
CA THR A 86 6.95 -15.41 -3.66
C THR A 86 7.73 -14.30 -4.35
N LEU A 87 7.09 -13.14 -4.54
CA LEU A 87 7.74 -11.96 -5.07
C LEU A 87 8.71 -11.37 -4.05
N THR A 88 9.98 -11.23 -4.44
CA THR A 88 11.04 -10.67 -3.60
C THR A 88 11.84 -9.60 -4.36
N THR A 89 12.66 -8.83 -3.65
CA THR A 89 13.63 -7.91 -4.25
C THR A 89 14.60 -8.63 -5.19
N TYR A 90 14.97 -9.86 -4.85
CA TYR A 90 15.80 -10.71 -5.68
C TYR A 90 15.14 -11.01 -7.03
N CYS A 91 13.84 -11.32 -7.04
CA CYS A 91 13.09 -11.54 -8.28
C CYS A 91 13.15 -10.31 -9.21
N LEU A 92 13.01 -9.10 -8.65
CA LEU A 92 13.10 -7.86 -9.42
C LEU A 92 14.51 -7.62 -9.98
N ARG A 93 15.55 -7.80 -9.16
CA ARG A 93 16.94 -7.68 -9.60
C ARG A 93 17.28 -8.72 -10.67
N ARG A 94 16.77 -9.94 -10.52
CA ARG A 94 16.89 -11.03 -11.49
C ARG A 94 16.20 -10.71 -12.80
N ALA A 95 14.97 -10.19 -12.76
CA ALA A 95 14.24 -9.79 -13.95
C ALA A 95 15.00 -8.69 -14.72
N LEU A 96 15.46 -7.64 -14.03
CA LEU A 96 16.27 -6.58 -14.63
C LEU A 96 17.56 -7.12 -15.25
N GLY A 97 18.29 -7.96 -14.52
CA GLY A 97 19.53 -8.55 -15.01
C GLY A 97 19.37 -9.37 -16.28
N ASN A 98 18.28 -10.14 -16.39
CA ASN A 98 17.97 -10.90 -17.62
C ASN A 98 17.49 -9.98 -18.75
N ALA A 99 16.73 -8.93 -18.46
CA ALA A 99 16.33 -7.95 -19.48
C ALA A 99 17.54 -7.26 -20.12
N ILE A 100 18.52 -6.85 -19.31
CA ILE A 100 19.78 -6.25 -19.80
C ILE A 100 20.65 -7.28 -20.53
N ASN A 101 20.62 -8.55 -20.09
CA ASN A 101 21.37 -9.62 -20.75
C ASN A 101 20.85 -9.93 -22.16
N ASP A 102 19.54 -9.81 -22.36
CA ASP A 102 18.87 -10.16 -23.61
C ASP A 102 18.73 -8.96 -24.56
N ASP A 103 19.07 -7.74 -24.12
CA ASP A 103 19.10 -6.55 -24.96
C ASP A 103 20.27 -6.63 -25.96
N PRO A 104 20.01 -6.62 -27.27
CA PRO A 104 21.06 -6.68 -28.29
C PRO A 104 22.03 -5.48 -28.26
N ASN A 105 21.63 -4.37 -27.62
CA ASN A 105 22.47 -3.17 -27.49
C ASN A 105 23.31 -3.17 -26.20
N SER A 106 23.24 -4.25 -25.41
CA SER A 106 23.92 -4.38 -24.13
C SER A 106 24.98 -5.49 -24.17
N ASN A 107 25.74 -5.64 -23.08
CA ASN A 107 26.71 -6.72 -22.92
C ASN A 107 26.93 -7.08 -21.44
N ALA A 108 27.68 -8.15 -21.20
CA ALA A 108 27.96 -8.66 -19.86
C ALA A 108 28.65 -7.63 -18.93
N ALA A 109 29.48 -6.74 -19.48
CA ALA A 109 30.16 -5.72 -18.68
C ALA A 109 29.17 -4.65 -18.20
N VAL A 110 28.28 -4.16 -19.07
CA VAL A 110 27.20 -3.22 -18.71
C VAL A 110 26.27 -3.86 -17.69
N ARG A 111 25.84 -5.10 -17.94
CA ARG A 111 25.00 -5.88 -17.01
C ARG A 111 25.65 -6.03 -15.64
N ASN A 112 26.93 -6.41 -15.59
CA ASN A 112 27.64 -6.57 -14.33
C ASN A 112 27.84 -5.23 -13.62
N LEU A 113 28.08 -4.13 -14.34
CA LEU A 113 28.13 -2.78 -13.75
C LEU A 113 26.79 -2.41 -13.11
N VAL A 114 25.66 -2.61 -13.82
CA VAL A 114 24.32 -2.31 -13.29
C VAL A 114 23.97 -3.16 -12.06
N LEU A 115 24.40 -4.41 -12.07
CA LEU A 115 24.22 -5.33 -10.95
C LEU A 115 25.34 -5.25 -9.90
N ASP A 116 26.25 -4.29 -10.00
CA ASP A 116 27.38 -4.13 -9.08
C ASP A 116 28.15 -5.44 -8.83
N HIS A 117 28.39 -6.18 -9.92
CA HIS A 117 29.20 -7.39 -9.92
C HIS A 117 30.57 -7.04 -10.49
N GLY A 118 31.64 -7.55 -9.85
CA GLY A 118 33.01 -7.36 -10.33
C GLY A 118 33.22 -7.87 -11.77
N THR A 119 34.20 -7.28 -12.45
CA THR A 119 34.62 -7.69 -13.80
C THR A 119 34.98 -9.18 -13.82
N GLY A 120 34.46 -9.93 -14.81
CA GLY A 120 34.68 -11.38 -14.92
C GLY A 120 33.93 -12.24 -13.89
N SER A 121 33.09 -11.64 -13.05
CA SER A 121 32.29 -12.36 -12.06
C SER A 121 31.29 -13.32 -12.71
N LYS A 122 31.21 -14.55 -12.17
CA LYS A 122 30.20 -15.56 -12.53
C LYS A 122 28.92 -15.48 -11.70
N ILE A 123 28.75 -14.42 -10.90
CA ILE A 123 27.61 -14.27 -9.98
C ILE A 123 26.30 -14.21 -10.76
N PHE A 124 26.28 -13.52 -11.90
CA PHE A 124 25.09 -13.42 -12.73
C PHE A 124 24.68 -14.79 -13.27
N GLU A 125 25.60 -15.51 -13.91
CA GLU A 125 25.37 -16.81 -14.55
C GLU A 125 24.93 -17.87 -13.53
N ARG A 126 25.47 -17.81 -12.31
CA ARG A 126 25.14 -18.78 -11.25
C ARG A 126 23.80 -18.51 -10.59
N ASN A 127 23.50 -17.24 -10.30
CA ASN A 127 22.38 -16.90 -9.43
C ASN A 127 21.22 -16.26 -10.20
N TYR A 128 21.52 -15.34 -11.12
CA TYR A 128 20.52 -14.47 -11.73
C TYR A 128 20.06 -14.94 -13.11
N LEU A 129 20.91 -15.59 -13.90
CA LEU A 129 20.54 -16.06 -15.24
C LEU A 129 19.27 -16.93 -15.18
N SER A 130 18.35 -16.69 -16.11
CA SER A 130 17.11 -17.45 -16.24
C SER A 130 17.44 -18.94 -16.39
N ARG A 131 16.69 -19.78 -15.68
CA ARG A 131 16.76 -21.24 -15.86
C ARG A 131 15.79 -21.72 -16.94
N THR A 132 14.78 -20.90 -17.24
CA THR A 132 13.91 -21.10 -18.40
C THR A 132 14.70 -20.74 -19.65
N ILE A 133 14.98 -21.74 -20.47
CA ILE A 133 15.70 -21.60 -21.73
C ILE A 133 14.76 -20.92 -22.72
N ARG A 134 15.18 -19.77 -23.24
CA ARG A 134 14.37 -18.90 -24.13
C ARG A 134 14.58 -19.22 -25.62
N TYR A 135 15.02 -20.43 -25.93
CA TYR A 135 15.20 -20.94 -27.28
C TYR A 135 14.82 -22.42 -27.32
N PHE A 136 14.18 -22.86 -28.41
CA PHE A 136 13.82 -24.26 -28.56
C PHE A 136 15.08 -25.06 -28.93
N THR A 137 15.70 -25.69 -27.93
CA THR A 137 16.92 -26.49 -28.10
C THR A 137 16.75 -27.62 -29.11
N GLN A 138 15.56 -28.20 -29.19
CA GLN A 138 15.24 -29.28 -30.12
C GLN A 138 15.21 -28.80 -31.58
N ASP A 139 14.58 -27.66 -31.85
CA ASP A 139 14.57 -27.06 -33.18
C ASP A 139 15.98 -26.74 -33.65
N GLN A 140 16.80 -26.16 -32.76
CA GLN A 140 18.20 -25.89 -33.05
C GLN A 140 18.99 -27.17 -33.34
N PHE A 141 18.76 -28.23 -32.55
CA PHE A 141 19.41 -29.52 -32.78
C PHE A 141 18.98 -30.15 -34.11
N TRP A 142 17.73 -29.94 -34.54
CA TRP A 142 17.18 -30.47 -35.79
C TRP A 142 17.32 -29.52 -36.99
N GLY A 143 17.99 -28.37 -36.82
CA GLY A 143 18.16 -27.38 -37.89
C GLY A 143 16.86 -26.73 -38.37
N ARG A 144 15.83 -26.68 -37.52
CA ARG A 144 14.54 -26.04 -37.81
C ARG A 144 14.57 -24.56 -37.46
N SER A 145 13.73 -23.77 -38.13
CA SER A 145 13.45 -22.39 -37.72
C SER A 145 12.78 -22.40 -36.35
N SER A 146 13.39 -21.75 -35.37
CA SER A 146 12.87 -21.68 -34.00
C SER A 146 12.04 -20.42 -33.78
N ASP A 147 10.88 -20.55 -33.14
CA ASP A 147 10.08 -19.41 -32.70
C ASP A 147 10.64 -18.83 -31.39
N HIS A 148 11.64 -17.97 -31.52
CA HIS A 148 12.28 -17.32 -30.38
C HIS A 148 11.35 -16.38 -29.60
N GLU A 149 10.35 -15.77 -30.26
CA GLU A 149 9.44 -14.84 -29.59
C GLU A 149 8.45 -15.59 -28.69
N SER A 150 7.94 -16.76 -29.13
CA SER A 150 7.11 -17.61 -28.27
C SER A 150 7.89 -18.14 -27.06
N ALA A 151 9.12 -18.62 -27.25
CA ALA A 151 9.97 -19.08 -26.15
C ALA A 151 10.30 -17.96 -25.15
N ARG A 152 10.53 -16.73 -25.64
CA ARG A 152 10.72 -15.55 -24.81
C ARG A 152 9.46 -15.17 -24.06
N THR A 153 8.31 -15.15 -24.72
CA THR A 153 6.99 -14.83 -24.14
C THR A 153 6.64 -15.82 -23.03
N ALA A 154 6.75 -17.11 -23.29
CA ALA A 154 6.54 -18.19 -22.31
C ALA A 154 7.44 -18.08 -21.06
N SER A 155 8.58 -17.37 -21.19
CA SER A 155 9.56 -17.19 -20.10
C SER A 155 9.39 -15.88 -19.32
N GLN A 156 8.34 -15.11 -19.58
CA GLN A 156 8.08 -13.85 -18.88
C GLN A 156 7.53 -14.09 -17.47
N ILE A 157 8.01 -13.32 -16.50
CA ILE A 157 7.53 -13.38 -15.12
C ILE A 157 6.03 -13.09 -15.00
N GLY A 158 5.48 -12.31 -15.94
CA GLY A 158 4.05 -12.00 -15.99
C GLY A 158 3.15 -13.22 -16.16
N LEU A 159 3.63 -14.29 -16.82
CA LEU A 159 2.90 -15.55 -16.97
C LEU A 159 2.89 -16.39 -15.69
N LEU A 160 3.66 -16.01 -14.68
CA LEU A 160 3.62 -16.63 -13.35
C LEU A 160 2.53 -16.01 -12.46
N ARG A 161 1.71 -15.12 -13.03
CA ARG A 161 0.59 -14.47 -12.39
C ARG A 161 -0.70 -15.13 -12.87
N ASP A 162 -1.47 -15.63 -11.93
CA ASP A 162 -2.79 -16.19 -12.17
C ASP A 162 -3.83 -15.34 -11.41
N PRO A 163 -4.75 -14.64 -12.13
CA PRO A 163 -5.81 -13.84 -11.51
C PRO A 163 -6.79 -14.63 -10.62
N ASP A 164 -6.99 -15.91 -10.95
CA ASP A 164 -7.97 -16.81 -10.32
C ASP A 164 -7.38 -17.58 -9.14
N ARG A 165 -6.05 -17.62 -9.04
CA ARG A 165 -5.34 -18.17 -7.88
C ARG A 165 -5.88 -17.58 -6.56
N PRO A 166 -6.27 -18.41 -5.58
CA PRO A 166 -6.88 -17.94 -4.33
C PRO A 166 -6.00 -16.94 -3.57
N ARG A 167 -6.53 -15.73 -3.31
CA ARG A 167 -5.78 -14.62 -2.67
C ARG A 167 -6.11 -14.42 -1.19
N LYS A 168 -7.24 -14.93 -0.75
CA LYS A 168 -7.78 -14.80 0.62
C LYS A 168 -8.57 -16.06 0.93
N LEU A 169 -8.69 -16.38 2.22
CA LEU A 169 -9.60 -17.43 2.68
C LEU A 169 -11.05 -16.98 2.52
N SER A 170 -11.94 -17.94 2.22
CA SER A 170 -13.39 -17.75 2.32
C SER A 170 -13.83 -17.58 3.78
N ALA A 171 -15.07 -17.17 4.00
CA ALA A 171 -15.61 -17.02 5.35
C ALA A 171 -15.65 -18.37 6.09
N GLU A 172 -15.98 -19.44 5.37
CA GLU A 172 -16.04 -20.82 5.86
C GLU A 172 -14.65 -21.33 6.23
N GLN A 173 -13.65 -21.13 5.36
CA GLN A 173 -12.25 -21.48 5.63
C GLN A 173 -11.69 -20.68 6.82
N GLY A 174 -12.04 -19.40 6.91
CA GLY A 174 -11.71 -18.58 8.08
C GLY A 174 -12.33 -19.13 9.36
N GLN A 175 -13.58 -19.62 9.30
CA GLN A 175 -14.26 -20.24 10.42
C GLN A 175 -13.63 -21.60 10.81
N GLN A 176 -13.17 -22.38 9.85
CA GLN A 176 -12.42 -23.62 10.12
C GLN A 176 -11.17 -23.34 10.96
N VAL A 177 -10.42 -22.28 10.65
CA VAL A 177 -9.26 -21.87 11.48
C VAL A 177 -9.68 -21.50 12.91
N ARG A 178 -10.89 -20.95 13.11
CA ARG A 178 -11.42 -20.64 14.45
C ARG A 178 -11.78 -21.89 15.24
N GLN A 179 -12.05 -23.00 14.56
CA GLN A 179 -12.35 -24.29 15.18
C GLN A 179 -11.10 -25.11 15.52
N ASP A 180 -9.91 -24.68 15.09
CA ASP A 180 -8.63 -25.32 15.43
C ASP A 180 -8.47 -25.46 16.95
N PRO A 181 -8.03 -26.63 17.45
CA PRO A 181 -7.94 -26.90 18.89
C PRO A 181 -7.12 -25.86 19.67
N GLU A 182 -5.98 -25.43 19.13
CA GLU A 182 -5.08 -24.45 19.76
C GLU A 182 -5.75 -23.07 19.84
N VAL A 183 -6.47 -22.68 18.78
CA VAL A 183 -7.23 -21.42 18.74
C VAL A 183 -8.39 -21.45 19.74
N ARG A 184 -9.10 -22.59 19.84
CA ARG A 184 -10.22 -22.76 20.78
C ARG A 184 -9.73 -22.73 22.23
N GLU A 185 -8.61 -23.37 22.52
CA GLU A 185 -8.01 -23.37 23.85
C GLU A 185 -7.59 -21.96 24.28
N LEU A 186 -6.85 -21.23 23.43
CA LEU A 186 -6.47 -19.84 23.69
C LEU A 186 -7.69 -18.93 23.85
N ALA A 187 -8.75 -19.16 23.06
CA ALA A 187 -10.01 -18.43 23.20
C ALA A 187 -10.71 -18.73 24.54
N ALA A 188 -10.70 -19.98 24.99
CA ALA A 188 -11.26 -20.39 26.28
C ALA A 188 -10.47 -19.81 27.46
N VAL A 189 -9.14 -19.86 27.42
CA VAL A 189 -8.26 -19.24 28.42
C VAL A 189 -8.53 -17.73 28.50
N ARG A 190 -8.58 -17.05 27.35
CA ARG A 190 -8.90 -15.62 27.30
C ARG A 190 -10.27 -15.32 27.92
N SER A 191 -11.29 -16.12 27.62
CA SER A 191 -12.64 -15.93 28.18
C SER A 191 -12.67 -16.17 29.70
N ARG A 192 -11.92 -17.15 30.22
CA ARG A 192 -11.77 -17.37 31.67
C ARG A 192 -11.10 -16.17 32.35
N LEU A 193 -10.02 -15.65 31.78
CA LEU A 193 -9.34 -14.46 32.31
C LEU A 193 -10.25 -13.22 32.26
N CYS A 194 -11.03 -13.04 31.18
CA CYS A 194 -12.05 -11.99 31.13
C CYS A 194 -13.03 -12.09 32.30
N ALA A 195 -13.60 -13.28 32.52
CA ALA A 195 -14.59 -13.49 33.57
C ALA A 195 -14.00 -13.23 34.97
N GLN A 196 -12.79 -13.72 35.24
CA GLN A 196 -12.09 -13.47 36.51
C GLN A 196 -11.80 -11.99 36.73
N ILE A 197 -11.39 -11.27 35.68
CA ILE A 197 -11.16 -9.82 35.76
C ILE A 197 -12.48 -9.07 36.02
N GLU A 198 -13.56 -9.44 35.33
CA GLU A 198 -14.87 -8.81 35.52
C GLU A 198 -15.46 -9.11 36.91
N GLU A 199 -15.19 -10.29 37.47
CA GLU A 199 -15.58 -10.65 38.84
C GLU A 199 -14.85 -9.81 39.90
N ILE A 200 -13.53 -9.63 39.76
CA ILE A 200 -12.71 -8.94 40.77
C ILE A 200 -12.77 -7.41 40.62
N PHE A 201 -12.77 -6.91 39.39
CA PHE A 201 -12.59 -5.48 39.10
C PHE A 201 -13.82 -4.84 38.43
N GLY A 202 -14.87 -5.60 38.14
CA GLY A 202 -16.08 -5.16 37.44
C GLY A 202 -15.90 -4.99 35.93
N VAL A 203 -14.84 -4.30 35.50
CA VAL A 203 -14.53 -4.08 34.07
C VAL A 203 -13.05 -4.30 33.78
N ILE A 204 -12.75 -4.82 32.59
CA ILE A 204 -11.38 -5.17 32.16
C ILE A 204 -10.37 -4.02 32.30
N GLU A 205 -10.82 -2.78 32.08
CA GLU A 205 -9.95 -1.61 32.16
C GLU A 205 -9.47 -1.30 33.60
N MET A 206 -10.21 -1.72 34.63
CA MET A 206 -9.85 -1.50 36.04
C MET A 206 -8.76 -2.45 36.54
N ALA A 207 -8.52 -3.55 35.84
CA ALA A 207 -7.41 -4.47 36.16
C ALA A 207 -6.06 -4.01 35.59
N LYS A 208 -5.98 -2.84 34.94
CA LYS A 208 -4.71 -2.33 34.41
C LYS A 208 -3.69 -2.11 35.53
N GLY A 209 -2.53 -2.75 35.39
CA GLY A 209 -1.47 -2.74 36.40
C GLY A 209 -1.38 -4.06 37.16
N GLU A 210 -2.42 -4.87 37.13
CA GLU A 210 -2.46 -6.16 37.81
C GLU A 210 -1.83 -7.30 36.97
N PRO A 211 -1.24 -8.32 37.61
CA PRO A 211 -0.67 -9.48 36.91
C PRO A 211 -1.66 -10.18 35.97
N ILE A 212 -2.91 -10.36 36.42
CA ILE A 212 -3.97 -11.03 35.63
C ILE A 212 -4.30 -10.27 34.33
N TYR A 213 -4.14 -8.95 34.31
CA TYR A 213 -4.33 -8.16 33.10
C TYR A 213 -3.20 -8.38 32.10
N ASN A 214 -1.97 -8.55 32.57
CA ASN A 214 -0.82 -8.87 31.71
C ASN A 214 -0.99 -10.24 31.07
N ASP A 215 -1.44 -11.25 31.83
CA ASP A 215 -1.76 -12.58 31.31
C ASP A 215 -2.87 -12.52 30.26
N TYR A 216 -3.93 -11.75 30.53
CA TYR A 216 -5.00 -11.52 29.57
C TYR A 216 -4.47 -10.89 28.26
N GLN A 217 -3.61 -9.87 28.34
CA GLN A 217 -3.02 -9.25 27.15
C GLN A 217 -2.10 -10.20 26.39
N ALA A 218 -1.29 -11.00 27.10
CA ALA A 218 -0.41 -12.00 26.51
C ALA A 218 -1.22 -13.06 25.75
N VAL A 219 -2.24 -13.65 26.38
CA VAL A 219 -3.12 -14.65 25.75
C VAL A 219 -3.87 -14.04 24.57
N LYS A 220 -4.34 -12.79 24.68
CA LYS A 220 -5.00 -12.08 23.58
C LYS A 220 -4.06 -11.87 22.38
N ALA A 221 -2.80 -11.50 22.63
CA ALA A 221 -1.79 -11.35 21.59
C ALA A 221 -1.46 -12.70 20.94
N SER A 222 -1.25 -13.75 21.75
CA SER A 222 -1.00 -15.12 21.29
C SER A 222 -2.16 -15.65 20.44
N LEU A 223 -3.40 -15.49 20.89
CA LEU A 223 -4.60 -15.87 20.13
C LEU A 223 -4.61 -15.21 18.74
N ALA A 224 -4.39 -13.89 18.69
CA ALA A 224 -4.34 -13.17 17.42
C ALA A 224 -3.19 -13.62 16.50
N ALA A 225 -2.03 -13.95 17.08
CA ALA A 225 -0.87 -14.45 16.34
C ALA A 225 -1.12 -15.87 15.80
N THR A 226 -1.67 -16.78 16.62
CA THR A 226 -1.99 -18.15 16.24
C THR A 226 -3.03 -18.19 15.13
N ILE A 227 -4.12 -17.41 15.24
CA ILE A 227 -5.11 -17.30 14.16
C ILE A 227 -4.44 -16.89 12.85
N ARG A 228 -3.64 -15.81 12.85
CA ARG A 228 -2.94 -15.34 11.62
C ARG A 228 -1.95 -16.37 11.08
N LYS A 229 -1.29 -17.12 11.95
CA LYS A 229 -0.36 -18.20 11.55
C LYS A 229 -1.13 -19.31 10.84
N LYS A 230 -2.23 -19.77 11.42
CA LYS A 230 -3.09 -20.83 10.89
C LYS A 230 -3.80 -20.39 9.59
N GLU A 231 -4.32 -19.17 9.54
CA GLU A 231 -4.91 -18.59 8.31
C GLU A 231 -3.90 -18.56 7.15
N ARG A 232 -2.66 -18.13 7.41
CA ARG A 232 -1.60 -18.12 6.39
C ARG A 232 -1.20 -19.53 5.94
N ALA A 233 -1.13 -20.47 6.88
CA ALA A 233 -0.80 -21.87 6.57
C ALA A 233 -1.89 -22.50 5.70
N LEU A 234 -3.16 -22.32 6.06
CA LEU A 234 -4.29 -22.84 5.28
C LEU A 234 -4.35 -22.22 3.88
N LEU A 235 -4.17 -20.90 3.76
CA LEU A 235 -4.16 -20.23 2.45
C LEU A 235 -3.02 -20.76 1.58
N LYS A 236 -1.82 -20.96 2.15
CA LYS A 236 -0.68 -21.54 1.43
C LYS A 236 -0.98 -22.94 0.93
N GLN A 237 -1.66 -23.76 1.74
CA GLN A 237 -2.02 -25.12 1.38
C GLN A 237 -3.07 -25.17 0.25
N ILE A 238 -4.11 -24.34 0.33
CA ILE A 238 -5.11 -24.17 -0.74
C ILE A 238 -4.44 -23.71 -2.04
N GLN A 239 -3.50 -22.77 -1.94
CA GLN A 239 -2.76 -22.27 -3.07
C GLN A 239 -1.87 -23.35 -3.70
N GLU A 240 -1.16 -24.15 -2.91
CA GLU A 240 -0.34 -25.27 -3.40
C GLU A 240 -1.19 -26.34 -4.10
N GLU A 241 -2.36 -26.66 -3.55
CA GLU A 241 -3.31 -27.58 -4.18
C GLU A 241 -3.88 -27.01 -5.49
N TYR A 242 -4.22 -25.72 -5.50
CA TYR A 242 -4.67 -25.04 -6.71
C TYR A 242 -3.59 -25.05 -7.80
N ASP A 243 -2.34 -24.70 -7.45
CA ASP A 243 -1.23 -24.63 -8.39
C ASP A 243 -0.92 -25.99 -9.05
N LEU A 244 -1.22 -27.10 -8.37
CA LEU A 244 -1.09 -28.46 -8.93
C LEU A 244 -2.25 -28.85 -9.85
N ASN A 245 -3.48 -28.45 -9.50
CA ASN A 245 -4.70 -28.92 -10.16
C ASN A 245 -5.17 -28.01 -11.30
N ALA A 246 -4.99 -26.69 -11.19
CA ALA A 246 -5.48 -25.73 -12.17
C ALA A 246 -4.93 -25.97 -13.59
N PRO A 247 -3.63 -26.27 -13.80
CA PRO A 247 -3.13 -26.61 -15.14
C PRO A 247 -3.77 -27.87 -15.71
N VAL A 248 -4.00 -28.90 -14.88
CA VAL A 248 -4.64 -30.16 -15.31
C VAL A 248 -6.07 -29.89 -15.78
N LEU A 249 -6.84 -29.13 -15.00
CA LEU A 249 -8.22 -28.77 -15.35
C LEU A 249 -8.28 -27.91 -16.62
N ALA A 250 -7.37 -26.95 -16.78
CA ALA A 250 -7.29 -26.13 -17.98
C ALA A 250 -7.01 -26.96 -19.24
N ILE A 251 -6.06 -27.92 -19.17
CA ILE A 251 -5.75 -28.82 -20.28
C ILE A 251 -6.94 -29.74 -20.57
N GLN A 252 -7.59 -30.31 -19.55
CA GLN A 252 -8.77 -31.16 -19.73
C GLN A 252 -9.92 -30.39 -20.40
N GLN A 253 -10.12 -29.12 -20.05
CA GLN A 253 -11.11 -28.28 -20.70
C GLN A 253 -10.78 -28.03 -22.17
N GLN A 254 -9.52 -27.74 -22.50
CA GLN A 254 -9.08 -27.56 -23.89
C GLN A 254 -9.29 -28.83 -24.72
N LEU A 255 -8.85 -29.99 -24.21
CA LEU A 255 -9.01 -31.28 -24.90
C LEU A 255 -10.48 -31.69 -25.09
N ASN A 256 -11.37 -31.27 -24.20
CA ASN A 256 -12.80 -31.53 -24.29
C ASN A 256 -13.52 -30.51 -25.19
N ALA A 257 -13.07 -29.26 -25.24
CA ALA A 257 -13.58 -28.23 -26.14
C ALA A 257 -13.21 -28.51 -27.60
N GLU A 258 -11.99 -29.01 -27.86
CA GLU A 258 -11.57 -29.49 -29.18
C GLU A 258 -12.34 -30.74 -29.65
N GLN A 259 -13.08 -31.42 -28.76
CA GLN A 259 -13.99 -32.52 -29.10
C GLN A 259 -15.44 -32.05 -29.38
N SER A 260 -15.73 -30.77 -29.16
CA SER A 260 -17.07 -30.17 -29.34
C SER A 260 -17.03 -28.98 -30.30
N ASP A 261 -16.28 -29.10 -31.41
CA ASP A 261 -16.40 -28.18 -32.54
C ASP A 261 -17.73 -28.46 -33.29
N ASP A 262 -18.83 -28.02 -32.69
CA ASP A 262 -20.12 -27.69 -33.31
C ASP A 262 -20.94 -26.88 -32.28
N ASP A 263 -20.45 -25.70 -31.90
CA ASP A 263 -21.28 -24.50 -31.68
C ASP A 263 -20.39 -23.32 -31.25
N ASP A 264 -20.35 -22.31 -32.11
CA ASP A 264 -19.86 -20.97 -31.79
C ASP A 264 -20.66 -20.39 -30.61
N ASN A 265 -20.04 -20.32 -29.43
CA ASN A 265 -20.41 -19.34 -28.41
C ASN A 265 -19.16 -18.92 -27.64
N ASP A 266 -18.48 -17.92 -28.20
CA ASP A 266 -17.53 -17.05 -27.51
C ASP A 266 -18.26 -16.20 -26.45
N ASP A 267 -18.79 -16.84 -25.41
CA ASP A 267 -19.15 -16.15 -24.17
C ASP A 267 -17.93 -16.17 -23.26
N VAL A 268 -17.02 -15.23 -23.52
CA VAL A 268 -15.99 -14.82 -22.57
C VAL A 268 -16.73 -14.45 -21.29
N LYS A 269 -16.70 -15.35 -20.29
CA LYS A 269 -17.14 -15.06 -18.93
C LYS A 269 -16.25 -13.94 -18.39
N GLU A 270 -16.69 -12.72 -18.64
CA GLU A 270 -16.17 -11.51 -18.05
C GLU A 270 -16.32 -11.70 -16.54
N GLY A 271 -15.20 -12.04 -15.90
CA GLY A 271 -15.14 -12.28 -14.46
C GLY A 271 -15.82 -11.11 -13.78
N SER A 272 -16.83 -11.42 -12.97
CA SER A 272 -17.61 -10.44 -12.22
C SER A 272 -16.63 -9.43 -11.62
N PRO A 273 -16.75 -8.12 -11.90
CA PRO A 273 -15.79 -7.15 -11.39
C PRO A 273 -15.88 -7.23 -9.87
N ALA A 274 -14.87 -7.88 -9.28
CA ALA A 274 -14.76 -8.01 -7.85
C ALA A 274 -14.81 -6.60 -7.29
N ASP A 275 -15.87 -6.31 -6.53
CA ASP A 275 -16.20 -5.05 -5.87
C ASP A 275 -14.93 -4.21 -5.67
N VAL A 276 -14.63 -3.36 -6.66
CA VAL A 276 -13.40 -2.57 -6.66
C VAL A 276 -13.69 -1.48 -5.66
N ASP A 277 -13.33 -1.73 -4.39
CA ASP A 277 -13.19 -0.72 -3.37
C ASP A 277 -12.49 0.48 -4.03
N SER A 278 -13.27 1.50 -4.39
CA SER A 278 -12.76 2.58 -5.22
C SER A 278 -11.58 3.22 -4.48
N ILE A 279 -10.41 3.32 -5.12
CA ILE A 279 -9.22 3.90 -4.49
C ILE A 279 -9.54 5.37 -4.17
N ARG A 280 -9.83 5.68 -2.90
CA ARG A 280 -10.44 6.95 -2.49
C ARG A 280 -9.56 8.17 -2.77
N ILE A 281 -8.25 8.00 -2.62
CA ILE A 281 -7.27 9.05 -2.91
C ILE A 281 -7.02 9.10 -4.42
N ALA A 282 -7.38 10.23 -5.04
CA ALA A 282 -7.27 10.43 -6.48
C ALA A 282 -5.83 10.22 -7.00
N GLU A 283 -4.84 10.73 -6.29
CA GLU A 283 -3.42 10.59 -6.63
C GLU A 283 -3.02 9.10 -6.65
N ARG A 284 -3.50 8.33 -5.67
CA ARG A 284 -3.23 6.89 -5.58
C ARG A 284 -3.95 6.10 -6.67
N ARG A 285 -5.17 6.51 -7.02
CA ARG A 285 -5.92 5.92 -8.13
C ARG A 285 -5.18 6.13 -9.45
N TYR A 286 -4.76 7.37 -9.73
CA TYR A 286 -4.00 7.71 -10.92
C TYR A 286 -2.68 6.92 -11.00
N ILE A 287 -1.94 6.80 -9.89
CA ILE A 287 -0.72 5.97 -9.82
C ILE A 287 -1.02 4.50 -10.14
N ALA A 288 -2.12 3.96 -9.61
CA ALA A 288 -2.53 2.58 -9.89
C ALA A 288 -2.91 2.38 -11.36
N GLU A 289 -3.68 3.29 -11.95
CA GLU A 289 -4.00 3.29 -13.39
C GLU A 289 -2.74 3.36 -14.24
N CYS A 290 -1.79 4.23 -13.87
CA CYS A 290 -0.49 4.34 -14.52
C CYS A 290 0.30 3.02 -14.48
N ALA A 291 0.27 2.32 -13.35
CA ALA A 291 0.99 1.06 -13.19
C ALA A 291 0.43 -0.10 -14.03
N VAL A 292 -0.81 0.01 -14.51
CA VAL A 292 -1.49 -1.01 -15.34
C VAL A 292 -1.39 -0.69 -16.84
N ARG A 293 -0.93 0.50 -17.23
CA ARG A 293 -0.73 0.85 -18.64
C ARG A 293 0.36 -0.01 -19.25
N ASP A 294 0.15 -0.42 -20.50
CA ASP A 294 1.16 -1.14 -21.27
C ASP A 294 2.40 -0.25 -21.46
N PRO A 295 3.59 -0.65 -20.99
CA PRO A 295 4.82 0.11 -21.21
C PRO A 295 5.14 0.30 -22.71
N SER A 296 4.65 -0.59 -23.57
CA SER A 296 4.85 -0.50 -25.02
C SER A 296 4.26 0.80 -25.58
N VAL A 297 3.16 1.33 -25.02
CA VAL A 297 2.53 2.56 -25.54
C VAL A 297 3.24 3.85 -25.12
N LEU A 298 4.29 3.75 -24.29
CA LEU A 298 5.00 4.88 -23.68
C LEU A 298 6.32 5.20 -24.39
N HIS A 299 6.27 5.44 -25.70
CA HIS A 299 7.43 5.92 -26.47
C HIS A 299 7.55 7.46 -26.48
N ASP A 300 8.79 7.93 -26.68
CA ASP A 300 9.14 9.32 -26.97
C ASP A 300 8.59 10.37 -25.97
N GLN A 301 8.14 11.52 -26.48
CA GLN A 301 7.57 12.63 -25.68
C GLN A 301 6.37 12.20 -24.83
N LYS A 302 5.61 11.18 -25.25
CA LYS A 302 4.47 10.67 -24.47
C LYS A 302 4.93 9.92 -23.24
N GLY A 303 5.95 9.07 -23.35
CA GLY A 303 6.57 8.39 -22.22
C GLY A 303 7.18 9.36 -21.21
N TYR A 304 7.80 10.43 -21.70
CA TYR A 304 8.33 11.50 -20.87
C TYR A 304 7.23 12.25 -20.09
N ALA A 305 6.18 12.71 -20.78
CA ALA A 305 5.08 13.44 -20.15
C ALA A 305 4.40 12.58 -19.07
N PHE A 306 4.23 11.30 -19.37
CA PHE A 306 3.72 10.31 -18.44
C PHE A 306 4.60 10.16 -17.18
N HIS A 307 5.92 10.00 -17.34
CA HIS A 307 6.84 9.90 -16.20
C HIS A 307 6.77 11.13 -15.28
N VAL A 308 6.64 12.31 -15.89
CA VAL A 308 6.49 13.59 -15.18
C VAL A 308 5.16 13.66 -14.42
N GLU A 309 4.04 13.27 -15.04
CA GLU A 309 2.73 13.24 -14.39
C GLU A 309 2.68 12.24 -13.23
N PHE A 310 3.21 11.02 -13.45
CA PHE A 310 3.37 10.01 -12.41
C PHE A 310 4.18 10.55 -11.22
N SER A 311 5.29 11.24 -11.51
CA SER A 311 6.15 11.86 -10.51
C SER A 311 5.41 12.92 -9.70
N VAL A 312 4.63 13.78 -10.36
CA VAL A 312 3.82 14.82 -9.70
C VAL A 312 2.75 14.18 -8.81
N ALA A 313 2.04 13.16 -9.30
CA ALA A 313 1.05 12.43 -8.51
C ALA A 313 1.66 11.75 -7.29
N LEU A 314 2.88 11.20 -7.42
CA LEU A 314 3.59 10.56 -6.31
C LEU A 314 3.96 11.57 -5.20
N ILE A 315 4.43 12.77 -5.57
CA ILE A 315 4.71 13.85 -4.62
C ILE A 315 3.43 14.32 -3.96
N ALA A 316 2.36 14.54 -4.73
CA ALA A 316 1.08 14.94 -4.16
C ALA A 316 0.55 13.89 -3.18
N LEU A 317 0.71 12.60 -3.48
CA LEU A 317 0.33 11.50 -2.59
C LEU A 317 1.11 11.52 -1.26
N CYS A 318 2.36 11.98 -1.22
CA CYS A 318 3.14 12.12 0.02
C CYS A 318 2.47 13.07 1.03
N LYS A 319 1.64 14.01 0.56
CA LYS A 319 0.85 14.93 1.40
C LYS A 319 -0.56 14.42 1.72
N ARG A 320 -0.89 13.17 1.38
CA ARG A 320 -2.20 12.55 1.64
C ARG A 320 -2.08 11.39 2.64
N ARG A 321 -3.14 11.13 3.39
CA ARG A 321 -3.27 10.02 4.34
C ARG A 321 -4.55 9.27 4.10
N ASP A 322 -4.45 7.95 4.00
CA ASP A 322 -5.61 7.05 3.92
C ASP A 322 -5.76 6.32 5.24
N ARG A 323 -6.93 6.40 5.88
CA ARG A 323 -7.19 5.52 7.02
C ARG A 323 -7.81 4.25 6.46
N ARG A 324 -7.18 3.11 6.75
CA ARG A 324 -7.84 1.83 6.51
C ARG A 324 -9.21 1.87 7.19
N PRO A 325 -10.32 1.67 6.46
CA PRO A 325 -11.61 1.56 7.10
C PRO A 325 -11.50 0.44 8.14
N VAL A 326 -11.73 0.78 9.40
CA VAL A 326 -12.01 -0.25 10.39
C VAL A 326 -13.27 -0.90 9.85
N LYS A 327 -13.22 -2.21 9.53
CA LYS A 327 -14.41 -3.02 9.24
C LYS A 327 -15.31 -2.99 10.48
N THR A 328 -15.99 -1.88 10.64
CA THR A 328 -17.09 -1.71 11.56
C THR A 328 -18.22 -2.43 10.86
N ARG A 329 -18.82 -3.43 11.50
CA ARG A 329 -20.07 -4.05 11.03
C ARG A 329 -21.12 -2.93 10.95
N CYS A 330 -21.18 -2.26 9.82
CA CYS A 330 -22.12 -1.21 9.49
C CYS A 330 -22.29 -1.31 7.99
N SER A 331 -23.40 -1.92 7.60
CA SER A 331 -23.93 -1.85 6.25
C SER A 331 -23.90 -0.39 5.81
N PRO A 332 -23.21 -0.04 4.71
CA PRO A 332 -23.45 1.23 4.05
C PRO A 332 -24.87 1.18 3.49
N GLU A 333 -25.66 2.23 3.74
CA GLU A 333 -26.83 2.48 2.90
C GLU A 333 -26.35 2.74 1.47
N PRO A 334 -27.10 2.30 0.45
CA PRO A 334 -26.70 2.43 -0.95
C PRO A 334 -26.69 3.91 -1.33
N VAL A 335 -25.51 4.45 -1.58
CA VAL A 335 -25.35 5.74 -2.26
C VAL A 335 -25.46 5.48 -3.76
N LEU A 336 -26.38 6.20 -4.41
CA LEU A 336 -26.60 6.16 -5.85
C LEU A 336 -25.27 6.43 -6.60
N VAL A 337 -24.78 5.45 -7.34
CA VAL A 337 -23.62 5.59 -8.22
C VAL A 337 -24.02 6.45 -9.41
N LYS A 338 -23.47 7.67 -9.52
CA LYS A 338 -23.50 8.40 -10.79
C LYS A 338 -22.48 7.76 -11.73
N ALA A 339 -22.99 7.08 -12.76
CA ALA A 339 -22.22 6.65 -13.91
C ALA A 339 -21.94 7.88 -14.81
N ALA A 340 -20.83 8.55 -14.55
CA ALA A 340 -20.18 9.43 -15.51
C ALA A 340 -18.67 9.34 -15.27
N LEU A 341 -17.97 8.65 -16.17
CA LEU A 341 -16.51 8.62 -16.23
C LEU A 341 -16.01 9.99 -16.66
N ASP A 342 -15.85 10.90 -15.70
CA ASP A 342 -15.08 12.11 -15.94
C ASP A 342 -13.59 11.75 -16.03
N SER A 343 -12.93 12.29 -17.06
CA SER A 343 -11.48 12.19 -17.25
C SER A 343 -10.77 12.64 -15.97
N PRO A 344 -9.79 11.88 -15.43
CA PRO A 344 -9.16 12.19 -14.15
C PRO A 344 -8.35 13.48 -14.28
N ARG A 345 -9.00 14.61 -13.98
CA ARG A 345 -8.33 15.88 -13.76
C ARG A 345 -7.60 15.76 -12.44
N LEU A 346 -6.28 15.96 -12.47
CA LEU A 346 -5.49 16.18 -11.26
C LEU A 346 -6.24 17.19 -10.39
N SER A 347 -6.61 16.76 -9.18
CA SER A 347 -7.19 17.65 -8.18
C SER A 347 -6.24 18.84 -8.06
N GLN A 348 -6.70 20.01 -8.51
CA GLN A 348 -6.04 21.25 -8.15
C GLN A 348 -5.97 21.22 -6.63
N ILE A 349 -4.76 21.39 -6.07
CA ILE A 349 -4.56 21.59 -4.64
C ILE A 349 -5.68 22.54 -4.20
N GLU A 350 -6.60 22.06 -3.34
CA GLU A 350 -7.69 22.90 -2.85
C GLU A 350 -7.04 24.20 -2.37
N PRO A 351 -7.41 25.37 -2.91
CA PRO A 351 -6.76 26.60 -2.52
C PRO A 351 -6.86 26.75 -1.01
N GLU A 352 -5.77 27.14 -0.36
CA GLU A 352 -5.79 27.49 1.06
C GLU A 352 -6.70 28.72 1.23
N ILE A 353 -7.99 28.49 1.39
CA ILE A 353 -8.94 29.54 1.71
C ILE A 353 -8.64 29.92 3.16
N LYS A 354 -7.92 31.04 3.35
CA LYS A 354 -7.83 31.70 4.66
C LYS A 354 -9.25 32.02 5.10
N ARG A 355 -9.69 31.35 6.17
CA ARG A 355 -11.01 31.55 6.77
C ARG A 355 -10.84 32.35 8.04
N ASP A 356 -11.55 33.46 8.12
CA ASP A 356 -11.58 34.29 9.33
C ASP A 356 -12.46 33.68 10.43
N SER A 357 -13.41 32.80 10.05
CA SER A 357 -14.33 32.14 10.97
C SER A 357 -13.85 30.73 11.36
N PRO A 358 -13.91 30.35 12.65
CA PRO A 358 -13.58 29.01 13.09
C PRO A 358 -14.41 27.91 12.42
N LEU A 359 -13.76 26.78 12.14
CA LEU A 359 -14.39 25.56 11.68
C LEU A 359 -15.52 25.15 12.62
N LYS A 360 -16.76 25.09 12.12
CA LYS A 360 -17.92 24.60 12.87
C LYS A 360 -18.22 23.15 12.52
N CYS A 361 -18.23 22.27 13.52
CA CYS A 361 -18.69 20.90 13.37
C CYS A 361 -20.21 20.84 13.23
N GLN A 362 -20.68 19.97 12.33
CA GLN A 362 -22.10 19.66 12.16
C GLN A 362 -22.40 18.30 12.79
N GLY A 363 -23.22 18.31 13.85
CA GLY A 363 -23.54 17.09 14.60
C GLY A 363 -22.30 16.50 15.27
N TRP A 364 -22.10 15.19 15.11
CA TRP A 364 -21.00 14.46 15.76
C TRP A 364 -19.77 14.33 14.85
N GLN A 365 -19.27 15.46 14.33
CA GLN A 365 -18.02 15.54 13.59
C GLN A 365 -16.82 15.75 14.52
N CYS A 366 -15.65 15.34 14.06
CA CYS A 366 -14.37 15.52 14.76
C CYS A 366 -13.62 16.73 14.19
N VAL A 367 -13.37 17.76 15.02
CA VAL A 367 -12.61 18.97 14.62
C VAL A 367 -11.25 18.59 14.03
N PHE A 368 -10.52 17.66 14.65
CA PHE A 368 -9.23 17.20 14.16
C PHE A 368 -9.31 16.53 12.78
N CYS A 369 -10.39 15.82 12.46
CA CYS A 369 -10.57 15.22 11.13
C CYS A 369 -10.98 16.29 10.11
N LEU A 370 -11.90 17.17 10.49
CA LEU A 370 -12.41 18.22 9.62
C LEU A 370 -11.32 19.20 9.18
N ALA A 371 -10.40 19.52 10.09
CA ALA A 371 -9.26 20.39 9.84
C ALA A 371 -8.06 19.69 9.16
N SER A 372 -8.05 18.35 9.06
CA SER A 372 -6.95 17.63 8.41
C SER A 372 -7.09 17.67 6.88
N ASN A 373 -6.35 18.55 6.21
CA ASN A 373 -6.37 18.64 4.75
C ASN A 373 -5.78 17.41 4.06
N ASP A 374 -4.94 16.64 4.74
CA ASP A 374 -4.33 15.42 4.22
C ASP A 374 -5.28 14.21 4.17
N LEU A 375 -6.49 14.29 4.75
CA LEU A 375 -7.48 13.21 4.70
C LEU A 375 -8.42 13.35 3.47
N PRO A 376 -9.02 12.24 2.98
CA PRO A 376 -10.12 12.29 2.01
C PRO A 376 -11.33 13.05 2.57
N LEU A 377 -12.08 13.70 1.69
CA LEU A 377 -13.23 14.53 2.07
C LEU A 377 -14.25 13.75 2.93
N GLU A 378 -14.53 12.50 2.59
CA GLU A 378 -15.51 11.69 3.32
C GLU A 378 -15.02 11.34 4.74
N GLU A 379 -13.70 11.26 4.96
CA GLU A 379 -13.16 11.09 6.32
C GLU A 379 -13.15 12.39 7.11
N ARG A 380 -12.83 13.51 6.46
CA ARG A 380 -12.85 14.85 7.07
C ARG A 380 -14.24 15.17 7.59
N GLN A 381 -15.25 14.86 6.79
CA GLN A 381 -16.66 15.16 7.07
C GLN A 381 -17.40 14.03 7.81
N CYS A 382 -16.71 12.94 8.16
CA CYS A 382 -17.31 11.78 8.80
C CYS A 382 -18.09 12.17 10.07
N ARG A 383 -19.37 11.76 10.11
CA ARG A 383 -20.27 11.95 11.25
C ARG A 383 -20.36 10.64 12.04
N TYR A 384 -19.97 10.69 13.30
CA TYR A 384 -20.09 9.54 14.18
C TYR A 384 -21.56 9.29 14.53
N LYS A 385 -21.89 8.03 14.86
CA LYS A 385 -23.27 7.63 15.21
C LYS A 385 -23.69 7.99 16.64
N ARG A 386 -22.75 8.34 17.53
CA ARG A 386 -23.00 8.70 18.95
C ARG A 386 -21.92 9.65 19.47
N LYS A 387 -22.25 10.55 20.41
CA LYS A 387 -21.27 11.37 21.15
C LYS A 387 -20.12 10.54 21.73
N TYR A 388 -20.46 9.44 22.42
CA TYR A 388 -19.46 8.53 22.99
C TYR A 388 -18.49 7.96 21.94
N THR A 389 -18.96 7.64 20.72
CA THR A 389 -18.09 7.13 19.66
C THR A 389 -17.15 8.19 19.10
N LEU A 390 -17.60 9.44 19.01
CA LEU A 390 -16.77 10.59 18.65
C LEU A 390 -15.69 10.81 19.72
N GLN A 391 -16.06 10.86 21.00
CA GLN A 391 -15.10 11.05 22.07
C GLN A 391 -14.05 9.94 22.11
N LYS A 392 -14.48 8.68 22.00
CA LYS A 392 -13.58 7.53 21.91
C LYS A 392 -12.63 7.61 20.72
N HIS A 393 -13.09 8.14 19.58
CA HIS A 393 -12.22 8.41 18.43
C HIS A 393 -11.20 9.48 18.76
N VAL A 394 -11.63 10.64 19.26
CA VAL A 394 -10.73 11.75 19.61
C VAL A 394 -9.70 11.30 20.65
N ASP A 395 -10.12 10.60 21.70
CA ASP A 395 -9.23 10.10 22.75
C ASP A 395 -8.19 9.12 22.18
N ARG A 396 -8.62 8.10 21.40
CA ARG A 396 -7.72 7.04 20.92
C ARG A 396 -6.84 7.44 19.74
N CYS A 397 -7.32 8.34 18.89
CA CYS A 397 -6.63 8.70 17.65
C CYS A 397 -5.84 9.99 17.78
N ARG A 398 -6.21 10.87 18.72
CA ARG A 398 -5.61 12.21 18.88
C ARG A 398 -5.07 12.43 20.29
N LEU A 399 -5.92 12.32 21.33
CA LEU A 399 -5.54 12.75 22.69
C LEU A 399 -4.69 11.76 23.49
N LYS A 400 -4.58 10.49 23.07
CA LYS A 400 -3.74 9.50 23.78
C LYS A 400 -2.25 9.81 23.76
N TYR A 401 -1.82 10.71 22.88
CA TYR A 401 -0.42 11.11 22.74
C TYR A 401 -0.07 12.33 23.61
N TYR A 402 -1.07 12.90 24.29
CA TYR A 402 -0.89 14.01 25.22
C TYR A 402 -1.17 13.52 26.64
N GLY A 403 -0.35 13.94 27.58
CA GLY A 403 -0.60 13.91 29.02
C GLY A 403 -1.85 14.70 29.42
N PRO A 404 -2.26 14.65 30.69
CA PRO A 404 -3.42 15.40 31.19
C PRO A 404 -3.29 16.91 30.96
N ASP A 405 -2.09 17.43 31.21
CA ASP A 405 -1.76 18.87 31.26
C ASP A 405 -0.83 19.31 30.12
N ASP A 406 -0.55 18.42 29.16
CA ASP A 406 0.29 18.78 28.01
C ASP A 406 -0.35 19.92 27.22
N PRO A 407 0.46 20.85 26.67
CA PRO A 407 -0.04 21.87 25.75
C PRO A 407 -0.54 21.22 24.45
N ILE A 408 -1.80 21.49 24.09
CA ILE A 408 -2.45 20.93 22.90
C ILE A 408 -2.83 22.08 21.95
N PRO A 409 -2.28 22.12 20.73
CA PRO A 409 -2.68 23.11 19.74
C PRO A 409 -4.08 22.84 19.20
N CYS A 410 -4.84 23.91 18.94
CA CYS A 410 -6.08 23.80 18.17
C CYS A 410 -5.74 23.35 16.73
N PRO A 411 -6.46 22.36 16.15
CA PRO A 411 -6.18 21.90 14.80
C PRO A 411 -6.69 22.86 13.70
N ASP A 412 -7.46 23.90 14.04
CA ASP A 412 -7.89 24.93 13.09
C ASP A 412 -6.79 25.98 12.91
N ASP A 413 -5.86 25.70 12.00
CA ASP A 413 -4.69 26.54 11.70
C ASP A 413 -5.06 27.88 11.02
N HIS A 414 -6.35 28.15 10.76
CA HIS A 414 -6.79 29.44 10.21
C HIS A 414 -7.32 30.36 11.31
N ALA A 415 -8.49 30.06 11.86
CA ALA A 415 -9.16 30.97 12.80
C ALA A 415 -8.61 30.86 14.22
N CYS A 416 -7.88 29.79 14.53
CA CYS A 416 -7.24 29.55 15.82
C CYS A 416 -5.72 29.38 15.66
N ALA A 417 -5.14 29.97 14.61
CA ALA A 417 -3.72 29.86 14.28
C ALA A 417 -2.84 30.17 15.51
N GLY A 418 -1.96 29.23 15.86
CA GLY A 418 -1.03 29.38 16.98
C GLY A 418 -1.65 29.27 18.38
N LEU A 419 -2.95 29.00 18.51
CA LEU A 419 -3.58 28.82 19.82
C LEU A 419 -3.16 27.48 20.43
N ILE A 420 -2.57 27.55 21.62
CA ILE A 420 -2.16 26.42 22.44
C ILE A 420 -3.01 26.40 23.71
N LEU A 421 -3.60 25.25 24.02
CA LEU A 421 -4.51 25.04 25.15
C LEU A 421 -3.84 24.15 26.19
N ASN A 422 -3.96 24.48 27.47
CA ASN A 422 -3.30 23.76 28.54
C ASN A 422 -4.15 22.55 28.94
N GLY A 423 -3.79 21.39 28.42
CA GLY A 423 -4.42 20.14 28.75
C GLY A 423 -5.77 19.88 28.07
N LYS A 424 -6.31 18.69 28.35
CA LYS A 424 -7.47 18.14 27.63
C LYS A 424 -8.78 18.87 27.97
N MET A 425 -8.89 19.45 29.16
CA MET A 425 -10.11 20.14 29.61
C MET A 425 -10.30 21.47 28.88
N GLU A 426 -9.25 22.29 28.80
CA GLU A 426 -9.30 23.55 28.05
C GLU A 426 -9.60 23.32 26.57
N LEU A 427 -9.02 22.27 25.99
CA LEU A 427 -9.31 21.88 24.61
C LEU A 427 -10.79 21.53 24.40
N LYS A 428 -11.38 20.73 25.29
CA LYS A 428 -12.81 20.37 25.18
C LYS A 428 -13.72 21.60 25.30
N ALA A 429 -13.40 22.51 26.22
CA ALA A 429 -14.13 23.76 26.37
C ALA A 429 -13.99 24.66 25.13
N HIS A 430 -12.77 24.79 24.60
CA HIS A 430 -12.51 25.51 23.36
C HIS A 430 -13.27 24.93 22.17
N PHE A 431 -13.29 23.59 22.03
CA PHE A 431 -14.03 22.89 20.97
C PHE A 431 -15.53 23.12 21.06
N ALA A 432 -16.12 23.11 22.25
CA ALA A 432 -17.54 23.40 22.44
C ALA A 432 -17.86 24.84 22.02
N ASN A 433 -17.06 25.80 22.47
CA ASN A 433 -17.33 27.24 22.29
C ASN A 433 -17.01 27.72 20.86
N LYS A 434 -15.83 27.39 20.35
CA LYS A 434 -15.33 27.90 19.07
C LYS A 434 -15.68 27.01 17.89
N HIS A 435 -15.74 25.69 18.08
CA HIS A 435 -15.98 24.74 16.98
C HIS A 435 -17.34 24.03 17.02
N SER A 436 -18.18 24.29 18.02
CA SER A 436 -19.47 23.60 18.21
C SER A 436 -19.33 22.07 18.26
N CYS A 437 -18.21 21.59 18.80
CA CYS A 437 -17.91 20.17 18.96
C CYS A 437 -17.95 19.79 20.44
N PHE A 438 -18.93 18.97 20.82
CA PHE A 438 -19.14 18.55 22.21
C PHE A 438 -18.55 17.16 22.44
N LEU A 439 -17.37 17.12 23.07
CA LEU A 439 -16.64 15.90 23.40
C LEU A 439 -17.02 15.38 24.77
#